data_AF-A0A6B3EKW9-F1
#
_entry.id   AF-A0A6B3EKW9-F1
#
_cell.length_a   1.000
_cell.length_b   1.000
_cell.length_c   1.000
_cell.angle_alpha   90.00
_cell.angle_beta   90.00
_cell.angle_gamma   90.00
#
_symmetry.space_group_name_H-M   'P 1'
#
loop_
_entity.id
_entity.type
_entity.pdbx_description
1 polymer ?
#
loop_
_entity_poly.entity_id
_entity_poly.type
_entity_poly.pdbx_seq_one_letter_code
_entity_poly.pdbx_strand_id
1 'polypeptide(L)'
;KDMGLVSQVFDETSLSSLQGHIAVGHARYSTTGASVWENAQPTFRATAHGSIALGHNGNLVNTAQLAGLVAALPKENGRATQVAATNDTDLVTALLAGQTAEDGTPLTVEQAAPRVLPHVKGAFSLVFMDETTLYAARDPQGIRPLVLGRLERGWVVASESAALDICG
;
A
#
# COMPACT_ATOMS: atom_id res chain seq x y z
N LYS A 1 14.00 1.45 0.80
CA LYS A 1 13.51 0.28 1.58
C LYS A 1 14.66 -0.72 1.69
N ASP A 2 14.93 -1.25 2.87
CA ASP A 2 15.98 -2.25 3.07
C ASP A 2 15.67 -3.16 4.27
N MET A 3 16.48 -4.19 4.48
CA MET A 3 16.36 -5.17 5.56
C MET A 3 17.08 -4.67 6.83
N GLY A 4 16.41 -4.80 7.99
CA GLY A 4 16.98 -4.44 9.28
C GLY A 4 16.03 -3.63 10.15
N LEU A 5 16.53 -3.14 11.28
CA LEU A 5 15.81 -2.17 12.11
C LEU A 5 15.72 -0.82 11.38
N VAL A 6 14.71 -0.01 11.70
CA VAL A 6 14.52 1.32 11.09
C VAL A 6 15.79 2.18 11.18
N SER A 7 16.47 2.16 12.33
CA SER A 7 17.72 2.89 12.57
C SER A 7 18.94 2.35 11.81
N GLN A 8 18.85 1.16 11.23
CA GLN A 8 19.90 0.57 10.38
C GLN A 8 19.62 0.82 8.90
N VAL A 9 18.34 0.92 8.53
CA VAL A 9 17.90 1.12 7.15
C VAL A 9 17.98 2.59 6.74
N PHE A 10 17.77 3.51 7.67
CA PHE A 10 17.77 4.95 7.40
C PHE A 10 18.88 5.65 8.17
N ASP A 11 19.76 6.31 7.41
CA ASP A 11 20.73 7.28 7.89
C ASP A 11 20.28 8.72 7.55
N GLU A 12 21.00 9.72 8.05
CA GLU A 12 20.67 11.14 7.81
C GLU A 12 20.67 11.47 6.31
N THR A 13 21.59 10.86 5.55
CA THR A 13 21.72 11.07 4.11
C THR A 13 20.47 10.59 3.36
N SER A 14 20.03 9.36 3.62
CA SER A 14 18.83 8.80 3.00
C SER A 14 17.58 9.56 3.43
N LEU A 15 17.44 9.91 4.71
CA LEU A 15 16.31 10.73 5.18
C LEU A 15 16.26 12.10 4.49
N SER A 16 17.40 12.77 4.33
CA SER A 16 17.46 14.08 3.65
C SER A 16 17.03 14.05 2.19
N SER A 17 17.12 12.88 1.54
CA SER A 17 16.68 12.66 0.17
C SER A 17 15.17 12.40 0.03
N LEU A 18 14.50 11.99 1.11
CA LEU A 18 13.05 11.72 1.14
C LEU A 18 12.26 13.02 1.30
N GLN A 19 12.28 13.84 0.25
CA GLN A 19 11.58 15.12 0.22
C GLN A 19 10.10 14.93 -0.16
N GLY A 20 9.21 15.66 0.51
CA GLY A 20 7.78 15.61 0.24
C GLY A 20 6.95 16.09 1.43
N HIS A 21 5.64 16.16 1.24
CA HIS A 21 4.68 16.53 2.29
C HIS A 21 3.72 15.38 2.64
N ILE A 22 3.85 14.23 1.96
CA ILE A 22 3.10 13.00 2.19
C ILE A 22 4.11 11.85 2.18
N ALA A 23 3.98 10.94 3.13
CA ALA A 23 4.81 9.76 3.21
C ALA A 23 4.00 8.57 3.76
N VAL A 24 4.38 7.38 3.32
CA VAL A 24 3.94 6.11 3.91
C VAL A 24 5.16 5.31 4.31
N GLY A 25 5.11 4.69 5.50
CA GLY A 25 6.19 3.89 6.06
C GLY A 25 5.67 2.53 6.51
N HIS A 26 6.53 1.52 6.52
CA HIS A 26 6.19 0.19 6.99
C HIS A 26 7.38 -0.48 7.68
N ALA A 27 7.15 -0.99 8.89
CA ALA A 27 8.09 -1.84 9.59
C ALA A 27 7.57 -3.28 9.54
N ARG A 28 8.23 -4.15 8.79
CA ARG A 28 7.76 -5.53 8.57
C ARG A 28 8.16 -6.44 9.73
N TYR A 29 7.17 -7.03 10.38
CA TYR A 29 7.38 -8.22 11.21
C TYR A 29 7.43 -9.44 10.29
N SER A 30 8.48 -10.27 10.41
CA SER A 30 8.59 -11.48 9.57
C SER A 30 7.56 -12.51 10.04
N THR A 31 6.46 -12.63 9.30
CA THR A 31 5.54 -13.78 9.41
C THR A 31 6.04 -14.93 8.53
N THR A 32 5.34 -16.07 8.56
CA THR A 32 5.64 -17.26 7.76
C THR A 32 5.90 -16.90 6.30
N GLY A 33 7.12 -17.19 5.83
CA GLY A 33 7.63 -16.76 4.53
C GLY A 33 9.06 -16.22 4.70
N ALA A 34 9.92 -16.42 3.70
CA ALA A 34 11.30 -15.97 3.80
C ALA A 34 11.38 -14.43 3.94
N SER A 35 12.35 -13.98 4.73
CA SER A 35 12.69 -12.56 4.88
C SER A 35 13.49 -12.10 3.66
N VAL A 36 12.79 -11.92 2.53
CA VAL A 36 13.39 -11.50 1.26
C VAL A 36 13.00 -10.05 0.95
N TRP A 37 13.93 -9.31 0.36
CA TRP A 37 13.81 -7.87 0.09
C TRP A 37 12.60 -7.53 -0.79
N GLU A 38 12.21 -8.46 -1.66
CA GLU A 38 11.03 -8.36 -2.53
C GLU A 38 9.74 -8.18 -1.73
N ASN A 39 9.69 -8.69 -0.49
CA ASN A 39 8.56 -8.54 0.42
C ASN A 39 8.65 -7.30 1.32
N ALA A 40 9.70 -6.48 1.19
CA ALA A 40 9.81 -5.22 1.92
C ALA A 40 8.78 -4.22 1.36
N GLN A 41 7.98 -3.67 2.27
CA GLN A 41 6.98 -2.65 1.99
C GLN A 41 7.53 -1.26 2.38
N PRO A 42 6.93 -0.15 1.89
CA PRO A 42 5.77 -0.07 0.99
C PRO A 42 6.01 -0.73 -0.37
N THR A 43 4.96 -1.34 -0.93
CA THR A 43 4.94 -1.70 -2.36
C THR A 43 4.80 -0.42 -3.17
N PHE A 44 5.34 -0.41 -4.39
CA PHE A 44 5.29 0.74 -5.28
C PHE A 44 4.96 0.30 -6.70
N ARG A 45 3.99 0.96 -7.34
CA ARG A 45 3.64 0.72 -8.75
C ARG A 45 3.32 2.02 -9.46
N ALA A 46 3.65 2.09 -10.76
CA ALA A 46 3.18 3.15 -11.63
C ALA A 46 1.68 2.97 -11.90
N THR A 47 0.97 4.09 -12.06
CA THR A 47 -0.42 4.17 -12.52
C THR A 47 -0.46 5.04 -13.78
N ALA A 48 -1.59 5.07 -14.48
CA ALA A 48 -1.76 6.00 -15.61
C ALA A 48 -1.73 7.48 -15.19
N HIS A 49 -1.92 7.77 -13.90
CA HIS A 49 -2.00 9.12 -13.33
C HIS A 49 -0.78 9.50 -12.49
N GLY A 50 0.24 8.63 -12.42
CA GLY A 50 1.41 8.80 -11.56
C GLY A 50 1.83 7.47 -10.95
N SER A 51 1.68 7.33 -9.65
CA SER A 51 2.16 6.17 -8.90
C SER A 51 1.34 5.94 -7.64
N ILE A 52 1.49 4.75 -7.08
CA ILE A 52 0.92 4.37 -5.80
C ILE A 52 1.98 3.71 -4.93
N ALA A 53 2.05 4.13 -3.67
CA ALA A 53 2.78 3.44 -2.61
C ALA A 53 1.79 2.89 -1.58
N LEU A 54 1.96 1.64 -1.15
CA LEU A 54 1.02 0.99 -0.22
C LEU A 54 1.74 0.20 0.88
N GLY A 55 1.32 0.45 2.12
CA GLY A 55 1.66 -0.33 3.31
C GLY A 55 0.45 -1.11 3.82
N HIS A 56 0.69 -2.34 4.26
CA HIS A 56 -0.32 -3.29 4.68
C HIS A 56 0.11 -4.02 5.94
N ASN A 57 -0.70 -3.87 7.00
CA ASN A 57 -0.63 -4.70 8.20
C ASN A 57 -1.80 -5.67 8.18
N GLY A 58 -1.53 -6.96 7.96
CA GLY A 58 -2.59 -7.95 7.88
C GLY A 58 -2.23 -9.23 7.16
N ASN A 59 -3.26 -9.99 6.84
CA ASN A 59 -3.18 -11.15 5.96
C ASN A 59 -4.51 -11.29 5.20
N LEU A 60 -4.41 -11.43 3.88
CA LEU A 60 -5.57 -11.67 3.03
C LEU A 60 -5.86 -13.17 2.87
N VAL A 61 -7.13 -13.55 2.94
CA VAL A 61 -7.56 -14.96 2.86
C VAL A 61 -7.99 -15.37 1.44
N ASN A 62 -8.20 -14.42 0.55
CA ASN A 62 -8.67 -14.66 -0.83
C ASN A 62 -7.64 -14.26 -1.89
N THR A 63 -6.34 -14.40 -1.60
CA THR A 63 -5.25 -14.04 -2.52
C THR A 63 -5.37 -14.69 -3.90
N ALA A 64 -5.82 -15.95 -3.99
CA ALA A 64 -6.07 -16.62 -5.27
C ALA A 64 -7.16 -15.92 -6.10
N GLN A 65 -8.23 -15.44 -5.46
CA GLN A 65 -9.27 -14.66 -6.14
C GLN A 65 -8.73 -13.32 -6.63
N LEU A 66 -7.99 -12.62 -5.78
CA LEU A 66 -7.37 -11.33 -6.12
C LEU A 66 -6.37 -11.48 -7.26
N ALA A 67 -5.60 -12.57 -7.30
CA ALA A 67 -4.70 -12.90 -8.41
C ALA A 67 -5.45 -13.08 -9.73
N GLY A 68 -6.63 -13.72 -9.69
CA GLY A 68 -7.52 -13.80 -10.85
C GLY A 68 -7.99 -12.42 -11.35
N LEU A 69 -8.33 -11.52 -10.42
CA LEU A 69 -8.70 -10.14 -10.76
C LEU A 69 -7.53 -9.36 -11.38
N VAL A 70 -6.32 -9.52 -10.83
CA VAL A 70 -5.09 -8.92 -11.39
C VAL A 70 -4.83 -9.44 -12.79
N ALA A 71 -5.01 -10.75 -13.03
CA ALA A 71 -4.82 -11.34 -14.35
C ALA A 71 -5.85 -10.85 -15.39
N ALA A 72 -7.02 -10.38 -14.94
CA ALA A 72 -8.07 -9.82 -15.78
C ALA A 72 -7.92 -8.30 -16.05
N LEU A 73 -6.98 -7.61 -15.40
CA LEU A 73 -6.72 -6.20 -15.66
C LEU A 73 -6.29 -5.97 -17.12
N PRO A 74 -6.65 -4.81 -17.72
CA PRO A 74 -6.20 -4.46 -19.06
C PRO A 74 -4.68 -4.51 -19.17
N LYS A 75 -4.19 -5.14 -20.23
CA LYS A 75 -2.75 -5.19 -20.51
C LYS A 75 -2.36 -3.91 -21.25
N GLU A 76 -1.58 -3.03 -20.61
CA GLU A 76 -0.98 -1.90 -21.32
C GLU A 76 0.11 -2.38 -22.30
N ASN A 77 -0.07 -2.08 -23.60
CA ASN A 77 0.95 -1.96 -24.64
C ASN A 77 2.26 -2.79 -24.49
N GLY A 78 2.15 -4.08 -24.19
CA GLY A 78 3.31 -4.98 -24.09
C GLY A 78 4.28 -4.72 -22.92
N ARG A 79 4.02 -3.74 -22.04
CA ARG A 79 4.75 -3.61 -20.77
C ARG A 79 4.00 -4.44 -19.74
N ALA A 80 4.43 -5.68 -19.63
CA ALA A 80 4.03 -6.53 -18.53
C ALA A 80 4.33 -5.83 -17.19
N THR A 81 3.32 -5.20 -16.59
CA THR A 81 3.26 -4.98 -15.13
C THR A 81 3.06 -6.31 -14.38
N GLN A 82 3.28 -7.44 -15.06
CA GLN A 82 3.45 -8.78 -14.51
C GLN A 82 4.80 -8.90 -13.77
N VAL A 83 5.04 -8.01 -12.82
CA VAL A 83 5.70 -8.49 -11.60
C VAL A 83 4.62 -9.35 -10.95
N ALA A 84 4.77 -10.68 -11.09
CA ALA A 84 3.92 -11.65 -10.42
C ALA A 84 3.71 -11.16 -8.99
N ALA A 85 2.48 -10.78 -8.66
CA ALA A 85 2.17 -10.32 -7.32
C ALA A 85 2.34 -11.54 -6.40
N THR A 86 3.48 -11.60 -5.73
CA THR A 86 3.93 -12.78 -4.98
C THR A 86 3.46 -12.75 -3.53
N ASN A 87 2.97 -11.60 -3.07
CA ASN A 87 2.37 -11.40 -1.76
C ASN A 87 1.04 -10.65 -1.88
N ASP A 88 0.26 -10.73 -0.81
CA ASP A 88 -1.08 -10.14 -0.70
C ASP A 88 -1.10 -8.62 -0.90
N THR A 89 -0.05 -7.94 -0.44
CA THR A 89 0.12 -6.49 -0.54
C THR A 89 0.30 -6.06 -2.00
N ASP A 90 1.11 -6.79 -2.76
CA ASP A 90 1.32 -6.55 -4.19
C ASP A 90 0.06 -6.76 -5.01
N LEU A 91 -0.78 -7.74 -4.64
CA LEU A 91 -2.06 -7.99 -5.31
C LEU A 91 -2.99 -6.78 -5.18
N VAL A 92 -3.14 -6.25 -3.97
CA VAL A 92 -3.98 -5.05 -3.74
C VAL A 92 -3.40 -3.83 -4.46
N THR A 93 -2.08 -3.65 -4.41
CA THR A 93 -1.40 -2.53 -5.09
C THR A 93 -1.60 -2.59 -6.60
N ALA A 94 -1.48 -3.77 -7.20
CA ALA A 94 -1.71 -3.97 -8.63
C ALA A 94 -3.17 -3.67 -9.02
N LEU A 95 -4.13 -4.12 -8.20
CA LEU A 95 -5.54 -3.84 -8.44
C LEU A 95 -5.85 -2.35 -8.36
N LEU A 96 -5.30 -1.61 -7.38
CA LEU A 96 -5.48 -0.17 -7.25
C LEU A 96 -4.83 0.62 -8.40
N ALA A 97 -3.69 0.14 -8.92
CA ALA A 97 -2.95 0.81 -9.98
C ALA A 97 -3.56 0.62 -11.38
N GLY A 98 -4.28 -0.48 -11.62
CA GLY A 98 -4.65 -0.92 -12.97
C GLY A 98 -6.13 -0.89 -13.32
N GLN A 99 -7.01 -0.35 -12.46
CA GLN A 99 -8.44 -0.29 -12.80
C GLN A 99 -8.72 0.64 -13.97
N THR A 100 -9.73 0.29 -14.78
CA THR A 100 -10.29 1.15 -15.81
C THR A 100 -11.81 1.31 -15.64
N ALA A 101 -12.36 2.38 -16.20
CA ALA A 101 -13.79 2.52 -16.46
C ALA A 101 -14.24 1.55 -17.56
N GLU A 102 -15.56 1.49 -17.81
CA GLU A 102 -16.16 0.62 -18.82
C GLU A 102 -15.71 0.96 -20.25
N ASP A 103 -15.40 2.23 -20.49
CA ASP A 103 -14.86 2.72 -21.77
C ASP A 103 -13.35 2.50 -21.93
N GLY A 104 -12.70 1.87 -20.94
CA GLY A 104 -11.26 1.62 -20.92
C GLY A 104 -10.42 2.76 -20.36
N THR A 105 -11.01 3.88 -19.93
CA THR A 105 -10.27 4.99 -19.34
C THR A 105 -9.64 4.56 -18.00
N PRO A 106 -8.32 4.76 -17.78
CA PRO A 106 -7.68 4.45 -16.51
C PRO A 106 -8.27 5.25 -15.34
N LEU A 107 -8.53 4.59 -14.23
CA LEU A 107 -9.04 5.23 -13.02
C LEU A 107 -7.91 5.81 -12.17
N THR A 108 -8.20 6.89 -11.46
CA THR A 108 -7.36 7.37 -10.36
C THR A 108 -7.38 6.40 -9.18
N VAL A 109 -6.42 6.52 -8.26
CA VAL A 109 -6.37 5.68 -7.04
C VAL A 109 -7.64 5.86 -6.21
N GLU A 110 -8.14 7.09 -6.07
CA GLU A 110 -9.40 7.40 -5.38
C GLU A 110 -10.61 6.68 -6.01
N GLN A 111 -10.69 6.66 -7.35
CA GLN A 111 -11.79 5.99 -8.07
C GLN A 111 -11.66 4.46 -8.07
N ALA A 112 -10.43 3.95 -8.04
CA ALA A 112 -10.15 2.52 -7.98
C ALA A 112 -10.45 1.93 -6.59
N ALA A 113 -10.14 2.66 -5.52
CA ALA A 113 -10.31 2.21 -4.13
C ALA A 113 -11.72 1.64 -3.82
N PRO A 114 -12.84 2.33 -4.10
CA PRO A 114 -14.18 1.80 -3.82
C PRO A 114 -14.55 0.59 -4.69
N ARG A 115 -13.85 0.34 -5.81
CA ARG A 115 -14.02 -0.87 -6.63
C ARG A 115 -13.21 -2.04 -6.09
N VAL A 116 -12.00 -1.77 -5.61
CA VAL A 116 -11.04 -2.81 -5.18
C VAL A 116 -11.30 -3.26 -3.75
N LEU A 117 -11.44 -2.33 -2.79
CA LEU A 117 -11.52 -2.64 -1.36
C LEU A 117 -12.65 -3.63 -0.99
N PRO A 118 -13.85 -3.60 -1.61
CA PRO A 118 -14.89 -4.61 -1.33
C PRO A 118 -14.50 -6.06 -1.67
N HIS A 119 -13.53 -6.26 -2.56
CA HIS A 119 -13.03 -7.58 -2.92
C HIS A 119 -11.91 -8.07 -2.00
N VAL A 120 -11.33 -7.21 -1.16
CA VAL A 120 -10.24 -7.58 -0.26
C VAL A 120 -10.82 -8.27 0.97
N LYS A 121 -10.51 -9.55 1.17
CA LYS A 121 -11.02 -10.34 2.31
C LYS A 121 -9.88 -10.78 3.21
N GLY A 122 -10.10 -10.67 4.52
CA GLY A 122 -9.14 -11.04 5.55
C GLY A 122 -9.12 -10.00 6.66
N ALA A 123 -8.02 -9.98 7.41
CA ALA A 123 -7.78 -9.00 8.44
C ALA A 123 -6.71 -8.04 7.93
N PHE A 124 -7.02 -6.76 7.79
CA PHE A 124 -6.10 -5.79 7.19
C PHE A 124 -6.29 -4.36 7.71
N SER A 125 -5.19 -3.65 7.75
CA SER A 125 -5.15 -2.20 7.77
C SER A 125 -4.19 -1.75 6.68
N LEU A 126 -4.64 -0.83 5.84
CA LEU A 126 -3.92 -0.31 4.70
C LEU A 126 -3.70 1.19 4.88
N VAL A 127 -2.52 1.64 4.53
CA VAL A 127 -2.22 3.05 4.28
C VAL A 127 -1.56 3.12 2.92
N PHE A 128 -2.07 3.97 2.05
CA PHE A 128 -1.54 4.11 0.69
C PHE A 128 -1.65 5.56 0.24
N MET A 129 -0.81 5.94 -0.71
CA MET A 129 -0.79 7.30 -1.22
C MET A 129 -0.54 7.32 -2.73
N ASP A 130 -1.07 8.34 -3.37
CA ASP A 130 -0.56 8.84 -4.65
C ASP A 130 0.29 10.10 -4.42
N GLU A 131 0.63 10.84 -5.49
CA GLU A 131 1.44 12.05 -5.44
C GLU A 131 0.85 13.17 -4.55
N THR A 132 -0.45 13.13 -4.27
CA THR A 132 -1.21 14.27 -3.71
C THR A 132 -2.11 13.91 -2.54
N THR A 133 -2.43 12.64 -2.36
CA THR A 133 -3.45 12.20 -1.41
C THR A 133 -2.97 11.00 -0.58
N LEU A 134 -3.20 11.06 0.73
CA LEU A 134 -3.05 9.95 1.65
C LEU A 134 -4.40 9.29 1.89
N TYR A 135 -4.44 7.97 1.70
CA TYR A 135 -5.61 7.13 1.92
C TYR A 135 -5.34 6.12 3.03
N ALA A 136 -6.40 5.70 3.71
CA ALA A 136 -6.34 4.63 4.69
C ALA A 136 -7.62 3.79 4.66
N ALA A 137 -7.49 2.49 4.87
CA ALA A 137 -8.60 1.55 4.90
C ALA A 137 -8.40 0.48 5.96
N ARG A 138 -9.50 0.01 6.56
CA ARG A 138 -9.51 -1.05 7.57
C ARG A 138 -10.49 -2.13 7.14
N ASP A 139 -10.21 -3.38 7.50
CA ASP A 139 -11.15 -4.47 7.29
C ASP A 139 -12.50 -4.21 7.99
N PRO A 140 -13.63 -4.68 7.43
CA PRO A 140 -14.97 -4.41 7.99
C PRO A 140 -15.16 -4.89 9.44
N GLN A 141 -14.37 -5.87 9.87
CA GLN A 141 -14.43 -6.48 11.19
C GLN A 141 -13.55 -5.73 12.21
N GLY A 142 -12.74 -4.77 11.76
CA GLY A 142 -11.83 -4.01 12.60
C GLY A 142 -10.75 -4.86 13.26
N ILE A 143 -10.28 -5.93 12.63
CA ILE A 143 -9.35 -6.89 13.27
C ILE A 143 -7.97 -6.28 13.47
N ARG A 144 -7.41 -5.64 12.45
CA ARG A 144 -6.09 -4.97 12.56
C ARG A 144 -6.26 -3.54 13.05
N PRO A 145 -5.39 -3.04 13.94
CA PRO A 145 -5.54 -1.72 14.51
C PRO A 145 -5.10 -0.63 13.51
N LEU A 146 -5.86 0.46 13.50
CA LEU A 146 -5.60 1.64 12.68
C LEU A 146 -6.22 2.86 13.37
N VAL A 147 -5.40 3.85 13.66
CA VAL A 147 -5.79 5.11 14.32
C VAL A 147 -5.55 6.28 13.38
N LEU A 148 -6.46 7.25 13.41
CA LEU A 148 -6.36 8.51 12.67
C LEU A 148 -6.19 9.65 13.68
N GLY A 149 -5.15 10.45 13.49
CA GLY A 149 -4.85 11.63 14.28
C GLY A 149 -4.74 12.88 13.42
N ARG A 150 -4.90 14.04 14.07
CA ARG A 150 -4.71 15.35 13.46
C ARG A 150 -3.59 16.07 14.20
N LEU A 151 -2.49 16.31 13.51
CA LEU A 151 -1.39 17.17 13.95
C LEU A 151 -1.65 18.60 13.48
N GLU A 152 -0.88 19.57 13.99
CA GLU A 152 -0.97 20.99 13.58
C GLU A 152 -0.90 21.15 12.05
N ARG A 153 -0.02 20.38 11.41
CA ARG A 153 0.32 20.52 10.00
C ARG A 153 -0.26 19.45 9.07
N GLY A 154 -1.04 18.50 9.58
CA GLY A 154 -1.42 17.35 8.76
C GLY A 154 -2.25 16.30 9.46
N TRP A 155 -2.69 15.32 8.66
CA TRP A 155 -3.28 14.09 9.17
C TRP A 155 -2.20 13.03 9.32
N VAL A 156 -2.31 12.20 10.35
CA VAL A 156 -1.45 11.05 10.56
C VAL A 156 -2.31 9.82 10.75
N VAL A 157 -1.89 8.72 10.14
CA VAL A 157 -2.51 7.41 10.31
C VAL A 157 -1.44 6.43 10.73
N ALA A 158 -1.71 5.63 11.77
CA ALA A 158 -0.77 4.64 12.28
C ALA A 158 -1.49 3.40 12.80
N SER A 159 -0.76 2.30 13.00
CA SER A 159 -1.33 1.11 13.64
C SER A 159 -1.64 1.34 15.13
N GLU A 160 -0.91 2.21 15.82
CA GLU A 160 -1.04 2.43 17.27
C GLU A 160 -0.92 3.93 17.61
N SER A 161 -1.57 4.36 18.70
CA SER A 161 -1.56 5.77 19.13
C SER A 161 -0.19 6.26 19.57
N ALA A 162 0.69 5.36 20.05
CA ALA A 162 2.05 5.72 20.45
C ALA A 162 2.84 6.41 19.32
N ALA A 163 2.55 6.06 18.06
CA ALA A 163 3.15 6.74 16.91
C ALA A 163 2.66 8.18 16.75
N LEU A 164 1.41 8.47 17.12
CA LEU A 164 0.87 9.84 17.13
C LEU A 164 1.51 10.61 18.29
N ASP A 165 1.49 10.03 19.50
CA ASP A 165 2.01 10.66 20.72
C ASP A 165 3.48 11.13 20.59
N ILE A 166 4.30 10.38 19.84
CA ILE A 166 5.70 10.75 19.56
C ILE A 166 5.81 11.87 18.52
N CYS A 167 4.87 11.96 17.58
CA CYS A 167 4.88 12.95 16.49
C CYS A 167 4.17 14.27 16.86
N GLY A 168 3.39 14.32 17.94
CA GLY A 168 2.69 15.51 18.45
C GLY A 168 1.18 15.32 18.56
#